data_AF-A0A969JUP5-F1
#
_entry.id   AF-A0A969JUP5-F1
#
_cell.length_a   1.000
_cell.length_b   1.000
_cell.length_c   1.000
_cell.angle_alpha   90.00
_cell.angle_beta   90.00
_cell.angle_gamma   90.00
#
_symmetry.space_group_name_H-M   'P 1'
#
loop_
_entity.id
_entity.type
_entity.pdbx_description
1 polymer ?
#
loop_
_entity_poly.entity_id
_entity_poly.type
_entity_poly.pdbx_seq_one_letter_code
_entity_poly.pdbx_strand_id
1 'polypeptide(L)'
;MPKTPEPLLLADFQTRLAAQYERNQQVNLAEKTYQTAYRTAAAQVQTGFAGDALRQLGLFYQTQQRWDAAIQVYDFLTTFEQESTLNLYNAMDAYDRLGQVLLAKQAQPQAIEAFQQGLQLAQMLNYRTPIFYRSPDPSDQIAGTSG
;
A
#
# COMPACT_ATOMS: atom_id res chain seq x y z
N MET A 1 22.10 -28.29 -4.82
CA MET A 1 22.37 -26.85 -4.64
C MET A 1 21.05 -26.16 -4.34
N PRO A 2 20.91 -25.43 -3.22
CA PRO A 2 19.69 -24.67 -3.00
C PRO A 2 19.62 -23.59 -4.08
N LYS A 3 18.53 -23.55 -4.84
CA LYS A 3 18.27 -22.44 -5.75
C LYS A 3 18.15 -21.21 -4.86
N THR A 4 19.08 -20.26 -4.99
CA THR A 4 18.87 -18.91 -4.47
C THR A 4 17.50 -18.47 -4.96
N PRO A 5 16.58 -18.03 -4.07
CA PRO A 5 15.29 -17.54 -4.52
C PRO A 5 15.54 -16.46 -5.57
N GLU A 6 14.82 -16.52 -6.69
CA GLU A 6 14.97 -15.54 -7.76
C GLU A 6 14.92 -14.11 -7.17
N PRO A 7 15.75 -13.17 -7.66
CA PRO A 7 15.85 -11.82 -7.11
C PRO A 7 14.49 -11.08 -6.99
N LEU A 8 13.52 -11.46 -7.83
CA LEU A 8 12.13 -10.99 -7.81
C LEU A 8 11.37 -11.31 -6.52
N LEU A 9 11.78 -12.31 -5.73
CA LEU A 9 11.06 -12.74 -4.53
C LEU A 9 11.82 -12.45 -3.24
N LEU A 10 13.04 -11.89 -3.30
CA LEU A 10 13.85 -11.69 -2.11
C LEU A 10 13.23 -10.65 -1.17
N ALA A 11 12.76 -9.52 -1.71
CA ALA A 11 12.13 -8.48 -0.90
C ALA A 11 10.83 -8.99 -0.26
N ASP A 12 9.98 -9.67 -1.03
CA ASP A 12 8.74 -10.28 -0.53
C ASP A 12 9.02 -11.35 0.56
N PHE A 13 10.03 -12.18 0.36
CA PHE A 13 10.50 -13.11 1.39
C PHE A 13 10.97 -12.39 2.65
N GLN A 14 11.77 -11.33 2.53
CA GLN A 14 12.24 -10.53 3.66
C GLN A 14 11.07 -9.89 4.41
N THR A 15 10.08 -9.32 3.71
CA THR A 15 8.86 -8.78 4.33
C THR A 15 8.11 -9.85 5.13
N ARG A 16 7.91 -11.05 4.56
CA ARG A 16 7.27 -12.16 5.28
C ARG A 16 8.09 -12.64 6.48
N LEU A 17 9.42 -12.65 6.37
CA LEU A 17 10.31 -13.00 7.47
C LEU A 17 10.25 -11.96 8.60
N ALA A 18 10.21 -10.67 8.25
CA ALA A 18 10.04 -9.60 9.22
C ALA A 18 8.73 -9.75 10.03
N ALA A 19 7.63 -10.09 9.36
CA ALA A 19 6.36 -10.39 10.01
C ALA A 19 6.44 -11.60 10.96
N GLN A 20 7.24 -12.63 10.63
CA GLN A 20 7.51 -13.74 11.55
C GLN A 20 8.29 -13.28 12.79
N TYR A 21 9.32 -12.44 12.60
CA TYR A 21 10.06 -11.86 13.73
C TYR A 21 9.16 -11.02 14.63
N GLU A 22 8.26 -10.23 14.05
CA GLU A 22 7.27 -9.45 14.80
C GLU A 22 6.37 -10.35 15.66
N ARG A 23 5.80 -11.42 15.07
CA ARG A 23 4.99 -12.40 15.81
C ARG A 23 5.73 -13.08 16.95
N ASN A 24 7.04 -13.27 16.79
CA ASN A 24 7.91 -13.85 17.81
C ASN A 24 8.48 -12.81 18.79
N GLN A 25 7.96 -11.58 18.78
CA GLN A 25 8.40 -10.45 19.61
C GLN A 25 9.88 -10.06 19.42
N GLN A 26 10.48 -10.42 18.29
CA GLN A 26 11.85 -10.05 17.93
C GLN A 26 11.86 -8.70 17.23
N VAL A 27 11.43 -7.65 17.95
CA VAL A 27 11.14 -6.31 17.44
C VAL A 27 12.29 -5.71 16.62
N ASN A 28 13.52 -5.78 17.12
CA ASN A 28 14.70 -5.23 16.42
C ASN A 28 15.02 -5.97 15.11
N LEU A 29 14.81 -7.29 15.08
CA LEU A 29 15.02 -8.08 13.87
C LEU A 29 13.91 -7.83 12.85
N ALA A 30 12.67 -7.70 13.29
CA ALA A 30 11.54 -7.34 12.44
C ALA A 30 11.79 -5.99 11.75
N GLU A 31 12.09 -4.95 12.52
CA GLU A 31 12.36 -3.61 12.01
C GLU A 31 13.47 -3.61 10.95
N LYS A 32 14.63 -4.18 11.30
CA LYS A 32 15.78 -4.25 10.39
C LYS A 32 15.43 -5.01 9.11
N THR A 33 14.63 -6.07 9.22
CA THR A 33 14.27 -6.92 8.08
C THR A 33 13.28 -6.23 7.16
N TYR A 34 12.27 -5.51 7.68
CA TYR A 34 11.37 -4.67 6.88
C TYR A 34 12.15 -3.56 6.14
N GLN A 35 13.06 -2.85 6.83
CA GLN A 35 13.90 -1.84 6.20
C GLN A 35 14.79 -2.42 5.09
N THR A 36 15.31 -3.62 5.31
CA THR A 36 16.11 -4.34 4.30
C THR A 36 15.26 -4.72 3.10
N ALA A 37 14.04 -5.21 3.31
CA ALA A 37 13.10 -5.55 2.24
C ALA A 37 12.84 -4.36 1.31
N TYR A 38 12.56 -3.18 1.88
CA TYR A 38 12.41 -1.95 1.11
C TYR A 38 13.66 -1.61 0.30
N ARG A 39 14.85 -1.59 0.94
CA ARG A 39 16.11 -1.26 0.26
C ARG A 39 16.42 -2.23 -0.88
N THR A 40 16.19 -3.53 -0.66
CA THR A 40 16.40 -4.58 -1.66
C THR A 40 15.44 -4.44 -2.84
N ALA A 41 14.16 -4.12 -2.61
CA ALA A 41 13.19 -3.87 -3.68
C ALA A 41 13.53 -2.59 -4.46
N ALA A 42 13.82 -1.49 -3.76
CA ALA A 42 14.14 -0.20 -4.37
C ALA A 42 15.42 -0.26 -5.23
N ALA A 43 16.47 -0.94 -4.75
CA ALA A 43 17.72 -1.13 -5.51
C ALA A 43 17.53 -1.93 -6.81
N GLN A 44 16.44 -2.72 -6.90
CA GLN A 44 16.08 -3.50 -8.07
C GLN A 44 14.94 -2.86 -8.89
N VAL A 45 14.54 -1.64 -8.55
CA VAL A 45 13.43 -0.92 -9.21
C VAL A 45 12.09 -1.70 -9.13
N GLN A 46 11.96 -2.56 -8.12
CA GLN A 46 10.73 -3.32 -7.87
C GLN A 46 9.77 -2.49 -7.03
N THR A 47 9.19 -1.45 -7.64
CA THR A 47 8.44 -0.42 -6.90
C THR A 47 7.22 -0.97 -6.17
N GLY A 48 6.55 -2.00 -6.71
CA GLY A 48 5.46 -2.70 -6.02
C GLY A 48 5.90 -3.34 -4.69
N PHE A 49 6.95 -4.15 -4.71
CA PHE A 49 7.49 -4.76 -3.49
C PHE A 49 8.08 -3.73 -2.51
N ALA A 50 8.62 -2.63 -3.02
CA ALA A 50 9.10 -1.54 -2.19
C ALA A 50 7.94 -0.85 -1.44
N GLY A 51 6.83 -0.57 -2.13
CA GLY A 51 5.62 -0.02 -1.53
C GLY A 51 5.01 -0.96 -0.47
N ASP A 52 4.96 -2.26 -0.77
CA ASP A 52 4.47 -3.26 0.18
C ASP A 52 5.35 -3.35 1.44
N ALA A 53 6.68 -3.33 1.28
CA ALA A 53 7.61 -3.34 2.41
C ALA A 53 7.48 -2.08 3.29
N LEU A 54 7.32 -0.90 2.69
CA LEU A 54 7.05 0.35 3.41
C LEU A 54 5.73 0.30 4.17
N ARG A 55 4.66 -0.21 3.54
CA ARG A 55 3.35 -0.34 4.19
C ARG A 55 3.42 -1.24 5.43
N GLN A 56 4.12 -2.37 5.32
CA GLN A 56 4.33 -3.27 6.45
C GLN A 56 5.22 -2.65 7.53
N LEU A 57 6.25 -1.88 7.14
CA LEU A 57 7.10 -1.15 8.10
C LEU A 57 6.29 -0.07 8.87
N GLY A 58 5.43 0.66 8.18
CA GLY A 58 4.55 1.66 8.79
C GLY A 58 3.57 1.02 9.78
N LEU A 59 2.96 -0.11 9.38
CA LEU A 59 2.08 -0.89 10.25
C LEU A 59 2.83 -1.40 11.47
N PHE A 60 4.04 -1.94 11.29
CA PHE A 60 4.91 -2.37 12.38
C PHE A 60 5.21 -1.23 13.36
N TYR A 61 5.53 -0.03 12.89
CA TYR A 61 5.72 1.10 13.82
C TYR A 61 4.43 1.50 14.54
N GLN A 62 3.30 1.44 13.84
CA GLN A 62 1.99 1.72 14.41
C GLN A 62 1.60 0.71 15.51
N THR A 63 1.82 -0.60 15.29
CA THR A 63 1.52 -1.65 16.28
C THR A 63 2.37 -1.50 17.54
N GLN A 64 3.60 -0.99 17.40
CA GLN A 64 4.51 -0.70 18.51
C GLN A 64 4.32 0.70 19.12
N GLN A 65 3.27 1.43 18.72
CA GLN A 65 2.98 2.80 19.19
C GLN A 65 4.13 3.80 18.95
N ARG A 66 5.00 3.52 17.99
CA ARG A 66 6.10 4.39 17.57
C ARG A 66 5.59 5.40 16.55
N TRP A 67 4.69 6.28 17.00
CA TRP A 67 3.91 7.17 16.15
C TRP A 67 4.76 8.04 15.23
N ASP A 68 5.86 8.60 15.72
CA ASP A 68 6.79 9.40 14.90
C ASP A 68 7.37 8.62 13.72
N ALA A 69 7.77 7.38 13.95
CA ALA A 69 8.35 6.54 12.91
C ALA A 69 7.27 6.09 11.92
N ALA A 70 6.07 5.75 12.40
CA ALA A 70 4.93 5.41 11.56
C ALA A 70 4.51 6.58 10.66
N ILE A 71 4.46 7.81 11.21
CA ILE A 71 4.16 9.02 10.44
C ILE A 71 5.18 9.21 9.32
N GLN A 72 6.47 9.15 9.62
CA GLN A 72 7.52 9.31 8.60
C GLN A 72 7.41 8.27 7.48
N VAL A 73 7.12 7.01 7.82
CA VAL A 73 6.99 5.95 6.82
C VAL A 73 5.73 6.12 5.97
N TYR A 74 4.58 6.43 6.58
CA TYR A 74 3.34 6.60 5.82
C TYR A 74 3.36 7.87 4.97
N ASP A 75 3.93 8.97 5.47
CA ASP A 75 4.12 10.21 4.70
C ASP A 75 4.99 9.93 3.45
N PHE A 76 6.13 9.26 3.63
CA PHE A 76 6.95 8.83 2.50
C PHE A 76 6.20 7.89 1.55
N LEU A 77 5.42 6.94 2.08
CA LEU A 77 4.65 6.00 1.28
C LEU A 77 3.60 6.71 0.40
N THR A 78 2.95 7.77 0.89
CA THR A 78 1.96 8.52 0.08
C THR A 78 2.59 9.10 -1.18
N THR A 79 3.79 9.66 -1.07
CA THR A 79 4.55 10.21 -2.21
C THR A 79 5.08 9.09 -3.10
N PHE A 80 5.64 8.04 -2.48
CA PHE A 80 6.19 6.90 -3.20
C PHE A 80 5.16 6.20 -4.08
N GLU A 81 3.94 5.98 -3.58
CA GLU A 81 2.88 5.32 -4.36
C GLU A 81 2.35 6.23 -5.50
N GLN A 82 2.32 7.54 -5.30
CA GLN A 82 1.91 8.48 -6.36
C GLN A 82 2.94 8.60 -7.47
N GLU A 83 4.24 8.62 -7.13
CA GLU A 83 5.30 8.96 -8.08
C GLU A 83 6.04 7.74 -8.64
N SER A 84 6.26 6.70 -7.81
CA SER A 84 7.10 5.56 -8.18
C SER A 84 6.30 4.33 -8.63
N THR A 85 5.12 4.10 -8.04
CA THR A 85 4.23 2.99 -8.46
C THR A 85 3.09 3.46 -9.36
N LEU A 86 2.81 4.76 -9.38
CA LEU A 86 1.65 5.38 -10.03
C LEU A 86 0.31 4.76 -9.56
N ASN A 87 0.28 4.25 -8.32
CA ASN A 87 -0.86 3.55 -7.75
C ASN A 87 -1.64 4.46 -6.78
N LEU A 88 -2.61 5.18 -7.33
CA LEU A 88 -3.45 6.10 -6.56
C LEU A 88 -4.29 5.40 -5.47
N TYR A 89 -4.63 4.12 -5.65
CA TYR A 89 -5.36 3.34 -4.64
C TYR A 89 -4.48 3.09 -3.41
N ASN A 90 -3.23 2.68 -3.61
CA ASN A 90 -2.30 2.48 -2.50
C ASN A 90 -1.91 3.81 -1.83
N ALA A 91 -1.77 4.89 -2.60
CA ALA A 91 -1.52 6.22 -2.04
C ALA A 91 -2.68 6.70 -1.15
N MET A 92 -3.93 6.44 -1.58
CA MET A 92 -5.13 6.73 -0.80
C MET A 92 -5.14 5.94 0.53
N ASP A 93 -4.85 4.64 0.51
CA ASP A 93 -4.72 3.82 1.74
C ASP A 93 -3.60 4.35 2.65
N ALA A 94 -2.47 4.78 2.07
CA ALA A 94 -1.37 5.38 2.84
C ALA A 94 -1.77 6.68 3.54
N TYR A 95 -2.56 7.55 2.88
CA TYR A 95 -3.09 8.77 3.49
C TYR A 95 -4.08 8.48 4.62
N ASP A 96 -4.94 7.48 4.46
CA ASP A 96 -5.85 7.04 5.53
C ASP A 96 -5.06 6.57 6.77
N ARG A 97 -4.04 5.72 6.57
CA ARG A 97 -3.15 5.26 7.65
C ARG A 97 -2.40 6.41 8.30
N LEU A 98 -1.86 7.35 7.51
CA LEU A 98 -1.19 8.54 8.02
C LEU A 98 -2.12 9.36 8.91
N GLY A 99 -3.35 9.61 8.46
CA GLY A 99 -4.38 10.31 9.23
C GLY A 99 -4.69 9.61 10.55
N GLN A 100 -4.86 8.28 10.54
CA GLN A 100 -5.12 7.49 11.74
C GLN A 100 -3.97 7.57 12.76
N VAL A 101 -2.71 7.48 12.31
CA VAL A 101 -1.55 7.63 13.19
C VAL A 101 -1.43 9.04 13.75
N LEU A 102 -1.71 10.07 12.94
CA LEU A 102 -1.71 11.46 13.39
C LEU A 102 -2.78 11.70 14.45
N LEU A 103 -3.98 11.12 14.31
CA LEU A 103 -5.00 11.13 15.36
C LEU A 103 -4.53 10.45 16.64
N ALA A 104 -3.89 9.27 16.54
CA ALA A 104 -3.34 8.57 17.68
C ALA A 104 -2.26 9.38 18.42
N LYS A 105 -1.52 10.21 17.68
CA LYS A 105 -0.54 11.18 18.21
C LYS A 105 -1.16 12.51 18.67
N GLN A 106 -2.48 12.66 18.60
CA GLN A 106 -3.20 13.90 18.93
C GLN A 106 -2.84 15.10 18.03
N ALA A 107 -2.31 14.82 16.83
CA ALA A 107 -1.98 15.81 15.80
C ALA A 107 -3.19 16.06 14.86
N GLN A 108 -4.28 16.56 15.45
CA GLN A 108 -5.58 16.69 14.76
C GLN A 108 -5.53 17.50 13.45
N PRO A 109 -4.87 18.67 13.39
CA PRO A 109 -4.81 19.45 12.15
C PRO A 109 -4.15 18.69 11.00
N GLN A 110 -3.02 18.02 11.28
CA GLN A 110 -2.30 17.23 10.29
C GLN A 110 -3.09 15.99 9.87
N ALA A 111 -3.83 15.36 10.79
CA ALA A 111 -4.70 14.24 10.45
C ALA A 111 -5.79 14.64 9.45
N ILE A 112 -6.41 15.81 9.66
CA ILE A 112 -7.42 16.36 8.74
C ILE A 112 -6.83 16.56 7.35
N GLU A 113 -5.61 17.12 7.26
CA GLU A 113 -4.91 17.30 5.99
C GLU A 113 -4.67 15.96 5.28
N ALA A 114 -4.15 14.96 5.98
CA ALA A 114 -3.93 13.62 5.42
C ALA A 114 -5.24 13.00 4.88
N PHE A 115 -6.33 13.06 5.65
CA PHE A 115 -7.63 12.55 5.20
C PHE A 115 -8.19 13.32 4.01
N GLN A 116 -7.99 14.64 3.93
CA GLN A 116 -8.41 15.45 2.79
C GLN A 116 -7.67 15.05 1.51
N GLN A 117 -6.36 14.80 1.60
CA GLN A 117 -5.57 14.30 0.45
C GLN A 117 -6.05 12.91 0.01
N GLY A 118 -6.27 11.98 0.95
CA GLY A 118 -6.84 10.67 0.66
C GLY A 118 -8.22 10.76 -0.01
N LEU A 119 -9.10 11.66 0.46
CA LEU A 119 -10.41 11.89 -0.13
C LEU A 119 -10.34 12.41 -1.57
N GLN A 120 -9.39 13.30 -1.88
CA GLN A 120 -9.18 13.78 -3.25
C GLN A 120 -8.81 12.64 -4.18
N LEU A 121 -7.90 11.74 -3.76
CA LEU A 121 -7.54 10.56 -4.53
C LEU A 121 -8.73 9.61 -4.73
N ALA A 122 -9.54 9.38 -3.68
CA ALA A 122 -10.75 8.57 -3.77
C ALA A 122 -11.75 9.13 -4.80
N GLN A 123 -11.94 10.45 -4.83
CA GLN A 123 -12.77 11.13 -5.82
C GLN A 123 -12.21 10.94 -7.24
N MET A 124 -10.91 11.15 -7.43
CA MET A 124 -10.24 10.93 -8.73
C MET A 124 -10.41 9.48 -9.23
N LEU A 125 -10.25 8.51 -8.34
CA LEU A 125 -10.46 7.09 -8.65
C LEU A 125 -11.92 6.84 -9.08
N ASN A 126 -12.90 7.41 -8.38
CA ASN A 126 -14.31 7.30 -8.74
C ASN A 126 -14.64 7.94 -10.11
N TYR A 127 -14.03 9.08 -10.44
CA TYR A 127 -14.15 9.69 -11.77
C TYR A 127 -13.51 8.83 -12.88
N ARG A 128 -12.48 8.05 -12.56
CA ARG A 128 -11.81 7.11 -13.48
C ARG A 128 -12.51 5.76 -13.61
N THR A 129 -13.57 5.51 -12.84
CA THR A 129 -14.43 4.32 -12.96
C THR A 129 -15.74 4.52 -13.75
N PRO A 130 -15.84 5.33 -14.83
CA PRO A 130 -17.13 5.54 -15.47
C PRO A 130 -17.57 4.28 -16.24
N ILE A 131 -18.59 3.59 -15.70
CA ILE A 131 -19.59 2.77 -16.43
C ILE A 131 -19.06 1.51 -17.15
N PHE A 132 -18.46 0.55 -16.43
CA PHE A 132 -18.39 -0.86 -16.90
C PHE A 132 -19.59 -1.71 -16.44
N TYR A 133 -20.73 -1.06 -16.16
CA TYR A 133 -22.00 -1.71 -15.86
C TYR A 133 -23.14 -1.06 -16.66
N ARG A 134 -23.11 -1.17 -18.00
CA ARG A 134 -24.34 -1.15 -18.81
C ARG A 134 -24.12 -1.83 -20.17
N SER A 135 -24.41 -3.12 -20.22
CA SER A 135 -24.38 -4.02 -21.39
C SER A 135 -25.54 -3.75 -22.36
N PRO A 136 -25.50 -4.30 -23.59
CA PRO A 136 -26.37 -5.43 -23.88
C PRO A 136 -25.68 -6.59 -24.64
N ASP A 137 -26.02 -7.81 -24.24
CA ASP A 137 -25.78 -9.02 -25.01
C ASP A 137 -26.57 -8.93 -26.34
N PRO A 138 -25.95 -9.14 -27.52
CA PRO A 138 -26.64 -9.15 -28.80
C PRO A 138 -27.63 -10.32 -29.00
N SER A 139 -27.83 -11.22 -28.01
CA SER A 139 -28.76 -12.35 -28.13
C SER A 139 -30.25 -12.01 -28.03
N ASP A 140 -30.64 -10.80 -27.60
CA ASP A 140 -32.06 -10.44 -27.36
C ASP A 140 -32.84 -9.91 -28.60
N GLN A 141 -32.25 -9.91 -29.81
CA GLN A 141 -32.90 -9.35 -31.02
C GLN A 141 -33.26 -10.34 -32.14
N ILE A 142 -33.23 -11.65 -31.91
CA ILE A 142 -33.72 -12.64 -32.90
C ILE A 142 -34.73 -13.61 -32.29
N ALA A 143 -35.73 -13.05 -31.63
CA ALA A 143 -37.03 -13.70 -31.42
C ALA A 143 -38.12 -12.78 -32.00
N GLY A 144 -38.36 -12.88 -33.31
CA GLY A 144 -39.51 -12.24 -33.92
C GLY A 144 -39.36 -11.86 -35.38
N THR A 145 -39.46 -12.84 -36.29
CA THR A 145 -40.28 -12.74 -37.52
C THR A 145 -40.43 -14.14 -38.12
N SER A 146 -41.49 -14.83 -37.68
CA SER A 146 -42.19 -15.82 -38.51
C SER A 146 -43.18 -15.06 -39.40
N GLY A 147 -43.20 -15.38 -40.69
CA GLY A 147 -44.09 -14.80 -41.71
C GLY A 147 -43.56 -15.06 -43.10
#